data_AF-A0A956DKZ0-F1
#
_entry.id   AF-A0A956DKZ0-F1
#
_cell.length_a   1.000
_cell.length_b   1.000
_cell.length_c   1.000
_cell.angle_alpha   90.00
_cell.angle_beta   90.00
_cell.angle_gamma   90.00
#
_symmetry.space_group_name_H-M   'P 1'
#
loop_
_entity.id
_entity.type
_entity.pdbx_description
1 polymer ?
#
loop_
_entity_poly.entity_id
_entity_poly.type
_entity_poly.pdbx_seq_one_letter_code
_entity_poly.pdbx_strand_id
1 'polypeptide(L)'
;MATTAYSHQLRILLCPNCGAPLQAPTAGGQTPCPYCHVATQTAVRDESAELARAQASRPDQEPARFERLRAQDGKPLMPPPSLQHFAVGGRLPESMVPQAVQEWQRARQEVQAGAPYPSQERLYFLTLMLQDYYATANDDQRRRAVVETALELLPAARHKQVLRCTLARAAVRAGDLDAAAAWLAPCDPYSDDIHMDTAYRFSQACLATARNDFRTVLHYVGPHPDDVPIADGSDHVCGLLRANAYERQGQVDQAIQVLRPLAVGPGLELLRQIQAANAPLALCPYSLDQLAAERPATPAKGGAKGFGLLRLLPLVLPIGFIIAGILADPNATTDDGYPLDKFFYVMAAFFFVGPVILIVMGVRARRRKARFDERGIQGVGQILQVEQTGVRINDQPQLALTLLVHAGNIPPYQTTVKQVVNLVDLPNVQPGASLPLKVDPDDPQDILIG
;
A
#
# COMPACT_ATOMS: atom_id res chain seq x y z
N MET A 1 -13.92 29.08 -19.66
CA MET A 1 -14.73 28.92 -18.43
C MET A 1 -14.30 27.63 -17.76
N ALA A 2 -14.23 27.58 -16.43
CA ALA A 2 -13.80 26.37 -15.72
C ALA A 2 -14.77 25.21 -16.01
N THR A 3 -14.22 24.08 -16.45
CA THR A 3 -14.97 22.90 -16.92
C THR A 3 -15.30 21.92 -15.80
N THR A 4 -14.54 21.94 -14.70
CA THR A 4 -14.72 21.06 -13.54
C THR A 4 -14.47 21.79 -12.21
N ALA A 5 -14.95 21.22 -11.10
CA ALA A 5 -14.61 21.68 -9.74
C ALA A 5 -13.11 21.61 -9.44
N TYR A 6 -12.34 20.86 -10.24
CA TYR A 6 -10.90 20.70 -10.09
C TYR A 6 -10.07 21.63 -10.96
N SER A 7 -10.70 22.50 -11.76
CA SER A 7 -9.97 23.50 -12.54
C SER A 7 -8.97 24.28 -11.67
N HIS A 8 -7.74 24.43 -12.17
CA HIS A 8 -6.70 25.18 -11.46
C HIS A 8 -7.01 26.67 -11.37
N GLN A 9 -7.84 27.20 -12.27
CA GLN A 9 -8.25 28.61 -12.26
C GLN A 9 -9.28 28.92 -11.17
N LEU A 10 -10.00 27.89 -10.70
CA LEU A 10 -10.87 28.01 -9.54
C LEU A 10 -10.02 27.92 -8.27
N ARG A 11 -10.51 28.57 -7.22
CA ARG A 11 -10.04 28.43 -5.86
C ARG A 11 -11.26 28.22 -4.98
N ILE A 12 -11.37 27.05 -4.37
CA ILE A 12 -12.50 26.67 -3.53
C ILE A 12 -11.93 26.30 -2.17
N LEU A 13 -12.31 27.03 -1.14
CA LEU A 13 -11.86 26.85 0.24
C LEU A 13 -13.06 26.51 1.13
N LEU A 14 -12.81 26.04 2.36
CA LEU A 14 -13.87 25.93 3.36
C LEU A 14 -14.01 27.26 4.10
N CYS A 15 -15.23 27.77 4.21
CA CYS A 15 -15.53 28.93 5.02
C CYS A 15 -15.06 28.71 6.47
N PRO A 16 -14.31 29.64 7.09
CA PRO A 16 -13.84 29.50 8.47
C PRO A 16 -14.98 29.53 9.50
N ASN A 17 -16.13 30.10 9.14
CA ASN A 17 -17.27 30.22 10.04
C ASN A 17 -18.20 28.99 9.99
N CYS A 18 -18.73 28.63 8.83
CA CYS A 18 -19.72 27.55 8.69
C CYS A 18 -19.16 26.25 8.10
N GLY A 19 -17.91 26.23 7.63
CA GLY A 19 -17.32 25.05 7.01
C GLY A 19 -17.92 24.65 5.66
N ALA A 20 -18.76 25.49 5.03
CA ALA A 20 -19.25 25.24 3.69
C ALA A 20 -18.22 25.64 2.61
N PRO A 21 -18.25 25.03 1.40
CA PRO A 21 -17.41 25.44 0.29
C PRO A 21 -17.61 26.92 -0.07
N LEU A 22 -16.51 27.61 -0.34
CA LEU A 22 -16.44 29.03 -0.66
C LEU A 22 -15.52 29.20 -1.86
N GLN A 23 -16.05 29.66 -2.98
CA GLN A 23 -15.23 30.07 -4.12
C GLN A 23 -14.61 31.44 -3.82
N ALA A 24 -13.28 31.49 -3.71
CA ALA A 24 -12.53 32.70 -3.43
C ALA A 24 -11.76 33.17 -4.68
N PRO A 25 -11.47 34.48 -4.83
CA PRO A 25 -10.57 34.96 -5.88
C PRO A 25 -9.15 34.42 -5.70
N THR A 26 -8.48 34.05 -6.80
CA THR A 26 -7.06 33.67 -6.78
C THR A 26 -6.15 34.85 -6.40
N ALA A 27 -6.56 36.08 -6.77
CA ALA A 27 -5.90 37.32 -6.37
C ALA A 27 -6.09 37.70 -4.89
N GLY A 28 -6.81 36.89 -4.11
CA GLY A 28 -7.17 37.21 -2.73
C GLY A 28 -8.23 38.32 -2.64
N GLY A 29 -8.51 38.73 -1.41
CA GLY A 29 -9.53 39.73 -1.08
C GLY A 29 -10.61 39.21 -0.15
N GLN A 30 -11.67 40.01 0.03
CA GLN A 30 -12.83 39.66 0.83
C GLN A 30 -13.91 39.03 -0.03
N THR A 31 -14.48 37.92 0.44
CA THR A 31 -15.59 37.25 -0.25
C THR A 31 -16.64 36.82 0.77
N PRO A 32 -17.91 37.24 0.63
CA PRO A 32 -18.98 36.77 1.50
C PRO A 32 -19.27 35.29 1.25
N CYS A 33 -19.38 34.51 2.32
CA CYS A 33 -19.78 33.12 2.20
C CYS A 33 -21.23 33.02 1.69
N PRO A 34 -21.54 32.26 0.63
CA PRO A 34 -22.90 32.15 0.13
C PRO A 34 -23.86 31.43 1.10
N TYR A 35 -23.32 30.76 2.13
CA TYR A 35 -24.10 29.99 3.10
C TYR A 35 -24.36 30.74 4.40
N CYS A 36 -23.32 31.35 5.00
CA CYS A 36 -23.45 32.06 6.28
C CYS A 36 -23.29 33.57 6.18
N HIS A 37 -23.08 34.11 4.98
CA HIS A 37 -22.92 35.54 4.66
C HIS A 37 -21.74 36.27 5.34
N VAL A 38 -21.00 35.60 6.23
CA VAL A 38 -19.77 36.14 6.83
C VAL A 38 -18.71 36.33 5.76
N ALA A 39 -18.17 37.55 5.68
CA ALA A 39 -17.06 37.90 4.80
C ALA A 39 -15.78 37.18 5.26
N THR A 40 -15.16 36.44 4.34
CA THR A 40 -13.90 35.75 4.57
C THR A 40 -12.78 36.49 3.83
N GLN A 41 -11.74 36.89 4.57
CA GLN A 41 -10.52 37.42 3.97
C GLN A 41 -9.64 36.26 3.50
N THR A 42 -9.17 36.34 2.26
CA THR A 42 -8.22 35.38 1.68
C THR A 42 -6.98 36.10 1.17
N ALA A 43 -5.81 35.51 1.37
CA ALA A 43 -4.55 35.99 0.78
C ALA A 43 -4.50 35.63 -0.71
N VAL A 44 -3.57 36.23 -1.47
CA VAL A 44 -3.25 35.80 -2.84
C VAL A 44 -2.84 34.33 -2.82
N ARG A 45 -3.31 33.52 -3.78
CA ARG A 45 -2.81 32.17 -3.97
C ARG A 45 -1.43 32.23 -4.64
N ASP A 46 -0.38 32.10 -3.84
CA ASP A 46 1.01 32.12 -4.30
C ASP A 46 1.63 30.72 -4.28
N GLU A 47 2.13 30.29 -5.44
CA GLU A 47 2.81 29.01 -5.64
C GLU A 47 4.19 29.19 -6.27
N SER A 48 4.67 30.44 -6.34
CA SER A 48 5.91 30.80 -7.04
C SER A 48 7.13 30.09 -6.46
N ALA A 49 7.20 29.96 -5.13
CA ALA A 49 8.30 29.27 -4.45
C ALA A 49 8.34 27.76 -4.73
N GLU A 50 7.18 27.11 -4.77
CA GLU A 50 7.04 25.70 -5.16
C GLU A 50 7.40 25.48 -6.63
N LEU A 51 6.90 26.34 -7.53
CA LEU A 51 7.24 26.28 -8.95
C LEU A 51 8.74 26.47 -9.18
N ALA A 52 9.37 27.44 -8.53
CA ALA A 52 10.81 27.67 -8.63
C ALA A 52 11.61 26.46 -8.13
N ARG A 53 11.20 25.84 -7.02
CA ARG A 53 11.83 24.60 -6.51
C ARG A 53 11.69 23.44 -7.48
N ALA A 54 10.49 23.20 -8.01
CA ALA A 54 10.24 22.13 -8.98
C ALA A 54 11.09 22.33 -10.25
N GLN A 55 11.18 23.55 -10.76
CA GLN A 55 12.00 23.90 -11.93
C GLN A 55 13.51 23.78 -11.69
N ALA A 56 13.96 23.97 -10.45
CA ALA A 56 15.36 23.81 -10.06
C ALA A 56 15.75 22.36 -9.76
N SER A 57 14.77 21.47 -9.53
CA SER A 57 15.01 20.06 -9.20
C SER A 57 15.68 19.32 -10.37
N ARG A 58 16.70 18.50 -10.08
CA ARG A 58 17.48 17.76 -11.08
C ARG A 58 17.72 16.31 -10.62
N PRO A 59 17.69 15.32 -11.54
CA PRO A 59 17.99 13.92 -11.23
C PRO A 59 19.50 13.67 -11.29
N ASP A 60 20.29 14.33 -10.44
CA ASP A 60 21.74 14.26 -10.64
C ASP A 60 22.32 12.87 -10.28
N GLN A 61 21.59 12.04 -9.52
CA GLN A 61 21.99 10.67 -9.12
C GLN A 61 20.79 9.76 -8.84
N GLU A 62 20.00 9.45 -9.86
CA GLU A 62 18.76 8.67 -9.71
C GLU A 62 18.96 7.30 -9.02
N PRO A 63 20.01 6.50 -9.30
CA PRO A 63 20.22 5.23 -8.58
C PRO A 63 20.44 5.42 -7.08
N ALA A 64 21.29 6.37 -6.68
CA ALA A 64 21.56 6.66 -5.27
C ALA A 64 20.33 7.24 -4.56
N ARG A 65 19.51 8.02 -5.28
CA ARG A 65 18.21 8.49 -4.79
C ARG A 65 17.28 7.32 -4.52
N PHE A 66 17.18 6.36 -5.45
CA PHE A 66 16.34 5.18 -5.27
C PHE A 66 16.76 4.32 -4.08
N GLU A 67 18.06 4.18 -3.82
CA GLU A 67 18.54 3.50 -2.60
C GLU A 67 18.04 4.19 -1.33
N ARG A 68 18.08 5.53 -1.27
CA ARG A 68 17.54 6.30 -0.13
C ARG A 68 16.03 6.17 0.01
N LEU A 69 15.30 6.10 -1.10
CA LEU A 69 13.85 5.84 -1.08
C LEU A 69 13.55 4.44 -0.56
N ARG A 70 14.23 3.40 -1.08
CA ARG A 70 14.07 2.01 -0.60
C ARG A 70 14.35 1.87 0.89
N ALA A 71 15.30 2.63 1.43
CA ALA A 71 15.58 2.63 2.87
C ALA A 71 14.41 3.18 3.75
N GLN A 72 13.45 3.88 3.15
CA GLN A 72 12.25 4.38 3.83
C GLN A 72 11.07 3.41 3.72
N ASP A 73 11.14 2.43 2.82
CA ASP A 73 10.07 1.48 2.56
C ASP A 73 9.79 0.55 3.76
N GLY A 74 8.62 -0.06 3.81
CA GLY A 74 8.16 -0.86 4.95
C GLY A 74 7.69 -0.05 6.17
N LYS A 75 7.62 1.28 6.05
CA LYS A 75 7.12 2.19 7.09
C LYS A 75 5.80 2.82 6.62
N PRO A 76 4.64 2.26 7.03
CA PRO A 76 3.36 2.78 6.58
C PRO A 76 3.14 4.21 7.09
N LEU A 77 2.51 5.04 6.25
CA LEU A 77 2.05 6.37 6.64
C LEU A 77 0.84 6.22 7.58
N MET A 78 1.11 6.24 8.89
CA MET A 78 0.09 6.04 9.92
C MET A 78 -0.45 7.37 10.44
N PRO A 79 -1.76 7.49 10.67
CA PRO A 79 -2.31 8.66 11.33
C PRO A 79 -1.75 8.80 12.76
N PRO A 80 -1.60 10.04 13.27
CA PRO A 80 -1.23 10.29 14.66
C PRO A 80 -2.11 9.48 15.63
N PRO A 81 -1.60 9.07 16.80
CA PRO A 81 -2.36 8.29 17.78
C PRO A 81 -3.73 8.89 18.10
N SER A 82 -3.82 10.23 18.17
CA SER A 82 -5.05 10.96 18.42
C SER A 82 -6.13 10.77 17.35
N LEU A 83 -5.79 10.29 16.15
CA LEU A 83 -6.70 10.12 15.01
C LEU A 83 -6.92 8.66 14.61
N GLN A 84 -6.24 7.69 15.24
CA GLN A 84 -6.36 6.28 14.86
C GLN A 84 -7.79 5.74 14.98
N HIS A 85 -8.57 6.27 15.92
CA HIS A 85 -9.97 5.89 16.12
C HIS A 85 -10.88 6.28 14.94
N PHE A 86 -10.48 7.23 14.09
CA PHE A 86 -11.19 7.58 12.86
C PHE A 86 -10.91 6.62 11.69
N ALA A 87 -9.84 5.83 11.75
CA ALA A 87 -9.37 4.99 10.64
C ALA A 87 -9.82 3.52 10.76
N VAL A 88 -11.08 3.27 11.08
CA VAL A 88 -11.62 1.91 11.29
C VAL A 88 -11.67 1.15 9.97
N GLY A 89 -10.88 0.08 9.86
CA GLY A 89 -10.80 -0.70 8.61
C GLY A 89 -10.18 0.08 7.44
N GLY A 90 -9.39 1.11 7.73
CA GLY A 90 -8.73 1.94 6.72
C GLY A 90 -9.64 2.99 6.07
N ARG A 91 -10.86 3.19 6.58
CA ARG A 91 -11.80 4.23 6.10
C ARG A 91 -12.38 5.00 7.27
N LEU A 92 -12.87 6.21 6.99
CA LEU A 92 -13.63 7.01 7.94
C LEU A 92 -15.09 6.52 7.98
N PRO A 93 -15.59 5.98 9.11
CA PRO A 93 -17.00 5.60 9.22
C PRO A 93 -17.91 6.82 9.07
N GLU A 94 -19.04 6.66 8.37
CA GLU A 94 -20.00 7.74 8.14
C GLU A 94 -20.50 8.38 9.44
N SER A 95 -20.73 7.56 10.48
CA SER A 95 -21.14 8.01 11.81
C SER A 95 -20.11 8.91 12.51
N MET A 96 -18.85 8.85 12.10
CA MET A 96 -17.74 9.62 12.68
C MET A 96 -17.41 10.88 11.89
N VAL A 97 -18.02 11.09 10.72
CA VAL A 97 -17.75 12.25 9.86
C VAL A 97 -18.01 13.57 10.58
N PRO A 98 -19.10 13.76 11.36
CA PRO A 98 -19.31 15.00 12.09
C PRO A 98 -18.17 15.32 13.08
N GLN A 99 -17.70 14.33 13.84
CA GLN A 99 -16.56 14.55 14.75
C GLN A 99 -15.26 14.82 13.98
N ALA A 100 -15.02 14.11 12.88
CA ALA A 100 -13.83 14.33 12.05
C ALA A 100 -13.82 15.75 11.44
N VAL A 101 -14.96 16.26 10.98
CA VAL A 101 -15.09 17.64 10.48
C VAL A 101 -14.84 18.66 11.59
N GLN A 102 -15.36 18.43 12.80
CA GLN A 102 -15.12 19.30 13.94
C GLN A 102 -13.63 19.34 14.32
N GLU A 103 -12.99 18.18 14.41
CA GLU A 103 -11.55 18.08 14.67
C GLU A 103 -10.70 18.70 13.55
N TRP A 104 -11.16 18.60 12.30
CA TRP A 104 -10.50 19.24 11.16
C TRP A 104 -10.55 20.76 11.26
N GLN A 105 -11.71 21.34 11.60
CA GLN A 105 -11.85 22.80 11.80
C GLN A 105 -11.00 23.28 12.98
N ARG A 106 -10.92 22.50 14.06
CA ARG A 106 -10.04 22.80 15.19
C ARG A 106 -8.57 22.79 14.78
N ALA A 107 -8.10 21.73 14.13
CA ALA A 107 -6.72 21.63 13.65
C ALA A 107 -6.38 22.75 12.64
N ARG A 108 -7.33 23.13 11.79
CA ARG A 108 -7.20 24.27 10.88
C ARG A 108 -6.95 25.57 11.64
N GLN A 109 -7.76 25.89 12.65
CA GLN A 109 -7.61 27.11 13.45
C GLN A 109 -6.27 27.13 14.18
N GLU A 110 -5.85 25.99 14.74
CA GLU A 110 -4.53 25.85 15.36
C GLU A 110 -3.40 26.14 14.36
N VAL A 111 -3.41 25.51 13.17
CA VAL A 111 -2.38 25.73 12.14
C VAL A 111 -2.37 27.19 11.65
N GLN A 112 -3.54 27.80 11.48
CA GLN A 112 -3.65 29.23 11.14
C GLN A 112 -3.04 30.14 12.22
N ALA A 113 -3.12 29.75 13.48
CA ALA A 113 -2.49 30.46 14.60
C ALA A 113 -0.99 30.14 14.77
N GLY A 114 -0.36 29.40 13.85
CA GLY A 114 1.05 29.06 13.90
C GLY A 114 1.38 27.83 14.75
N ALA A 115 0.43 26.91 14.91
CA ALA A 115 0.63 25.69 15.71
C ALA A 115 1.79 24.81 15.20
N PRO A 116 2.42 24.04 16.11
CA PRO A 116 3.54 23.18 15.78
C PRO A 116 3.13 22.01 14.87
N TYR A 117 4.15 21.31 14.39
CA TYR A 117 4.04 20.20 13.46
C TYR A 117 3.00 19.11 13.82
N PRO A 118 2.78 18.70 15.08
CA PRO A 118 1.73 17.73 15.41
C PRO A 118 0.31 18.18 15.04
N SER A 119 0.00 19.49 15.14
CA SER A 119 -1.28 20.03 14.68
C SER A 119 -1.39 20.05 13.16
N GLN A 120 -0.27 20.27 12.47
CA GLN A 120 -0.17 20.17 11.01
C GLN A 120 -0.43 18.73 10.54
N GLU A 121 0.14 17.73 11.23
CA GLU A 121 -0.14 16.32 10.97
C GLU A 121 -1.62 15.97 11.16
N ARG A 122 -2.25 16.48 12.23
CA ARG A 122 -3.69 16.27 12.44
C ARG A 122 -4.51 16.80 11.27
N LEU A 123 -4.25 18.04 10.85
CA LEU A 123 -4.94 18.66 9.72
C LEU A 123 -4.72 17.87 8.43
N TYR A 124 -3.48 17.45 8.16
CA TYR A 124 -3.12 16.66 6.99
C TYR A 124 -3.87 15.31 6.93
N PHE A 125 -3.82 14.50 7.99
CA PHE A 125 -4.47 13.19 7.98
C PHE A 125 -6.00 13.27 7.96
N LEU A 126 -6.60 14.21 8.69
CA LEU A 126 -8.05 14.45 8.61
C LEU A 126 -8.46 14.89 7.19
N THR A 127 -7.62 15.66 6.49
CA THR A 127 -7.86 16.03 5.09
C THR A 127 -7.87 14.81 4.18
N LEU A 128 -6.91 13.88 4.34
CA LEU A 128 -6.86 12.64 3.56
C LEU A 128 -8.08 11.74 3.79
N MET A 129 -8.57 11.66 5.04
CA MET A 129 -9.77 10.90 5.39
C MET A 129 -11.03 11.54 4.82
N LEU A 130 -11.20 12.85 5.02
CA LEU A 130 -12.41 13.57 4.57
C LEU A 130 -12.49 13.64 3.04
N GLN A 131 -11.38 13.81 2.32
CA GLN A 131 -11.41 13.82 0.86
C GLN A 131 -11.83 12.46 0.28
N ASP A 132 -11.48 11.35 0.94
CA ASP A 132 -11.88 10.00 0.52
C ASP A 132 -13.37 9.76 0.76
N TYR A 133 -13.86 10.21 1.93
CA TYR A 133 -15.29 10.21 2.23
C TYR A 133 -16.10 11.02 1.20
N TYR A 134 -15.70 12.27 0.94
CA TYR A 134 -16.41 13.13 -0.03
C TYR A 134 -16.31 12.60 -1.46
N ALA A 135 -15.23 11.88 -1.82
CA ALA A 135 -15.15 11.18 -3.09
C ALA A 135 -16.23 10.11 -3.21
N THR A 136 -16.42 9.29 -2.17
CA THR A 136 -17.45 8.24 -2.14
C THR A 136 -18.86 8.82 -2.16
N ALA A 137 -19.06 9.98 -1.53
CA ALA A 137 -20.32 10.72 -1.53
C ALA A 137 -20.58 11.53 -2.81
N ASN A 138 -19.65 11.55 -3.78
CA ASN A 138 -19.70 12.39 -4.98
C ASN A 138 -19.85 13.90 -4.70
N ASP A 139 -19.33 14.38 -3.56
CA ASP A 139 -19.31 15.82 -3.22
C ASP A 139 -17.97 16.45 -3.60
N ASP A 140 -17.80 16.67 -4.90
CA ASP A 140 -16.55 17.22 -5.46
C ASP A 140 -16.23 18.63 -4.96
N GLN A 141 -17.24 19.44 -4.64
CA GLN A 141 -17.01 20.78 -4.10
C GLN A 141 -16.42 20.74 -2.70
N ARG A 142 -16.97 19.93 -1.78
CA ARG A 142 -16.38 19.77 -0.44
C ARG A 142 -15.04 19.06 -0.50
N ARG A 143 -14.91 18.05 -1.37
CA ARG A 143 -13.64 17.35 -1.59
C ARG A 143 -12.55 18.32 -2.04
N ARG A 144 -12.82 19.16 -3.04
CA ARG A 144 -11.89 20.19 -3.49
C ARG A 144 -11.59 21.17 -2.35
N ALA A 145 -12.64 21.66 -1.67
CA ALA A 145 -12.52 22.68 -0.63
C ALA A 145 -11.65 22.23 0.55
N VAL A 146 -11.82 21.00 1.04
CA VAL A 146 -11.05 20.49 2.18
C VAL A 146 -9.57 20.33 1.83
N VAL A 147 -9.27 19.84 0.62
CA VAL A 147 -7.89 19.62 0.15
C VAL A 147 -7.18 20.94 -0.13
N GLU A 148 -7.80 21.86 -0.87
CA GLU A 148 -7.18 23.16 -1.20
C GLU A 148 -7.01 24.04 0.06
N THR A 149 -7.96 24.02 1.00
CA THR A 149 -7.80 24.75 2.27
C THR A 149 -6.60 24.23 3.06
N ALA A 150 -6.42 22.91 3.18
CA ALA A 150 -5.27 22.35 3.87
C ALA A 150 -3.96 22.62 3.11
N LEU A 151 -3.98 22.56 1.78
CA LEU A 151 -2.83 22.86 0.92
C LEU A 151 -2.29 24.28 1.13
N GLU A 152 -3.18 25.28 1.25
CA GLU A 152 -2.79 26.67 1.49
C GLU A 152 -2.29 26.93 2.91
N LEU A 153 -2.70 26.11 3.89
CA LEU A 153 -2.36 26.31 5.30
C LEU A 153 -1.11 25.54 5.75
N LEU A 154 -0.89 24.33 5.22
CA LEU A 154 0.18 23.46 5.68
C LEU A 154 1.54 23.92 5.13
N PRO A 155 2.54 24.20 5.98
CA PRO A 155 3.82 24.73 5.53
C PRO A 155 4.77 23.66 4.98
N ALA A 156 4.65 22.40 5.40
CA ALA A 156 5.61 21.36 5.06
C ALA A 156 5.48 20.92 3.58
N ALA A 157 6.62 20.85 2.88
CA ALA A 157 6.68 20.49 1.46
C ALA A 157 6.00 19.14 1.16
N ARG A 158 6.18 18.15 2.04
CA ARG A 158 5.57 16.82 1.89
C ARG A 158 4.04 16.86 1.86
N HIS A 159 3.43 17.65 2.74
CA HIS A 159 1.98 17.75 2.83
C HIS A 159 1.44 18.39 1.57
N LYS A 160 2.05 19.52 1.17
CA LYS A 160 1.66 20.26 -0.02
C LYS A 160 1.75 19.38 -1.28
N GLN A 161 2.85 18.65 -1.46
CA GLN A 161 3.03 17.77 -2.62
C GLN A 161 1.96 16.67 -2.68
N VAL A 162 1.70 15.97 -1.58
CA VAL A 162 0.69 14.90 -1.57
C VAL A 162 -0.72 15.46 -1.82
N LEU A 163 -1.06 16.62 -1.25
CA LEU A 163 -2.36 17.26 -1.46
C LEU A 163 -2.52 17.76 -2.91
N ARG A 164 -1.49 18.34 -3.52
CA ARG A 164 -1.50 18.68 -4.96
C ARG A 164 -1.68 17.44 -5.84
N CYS A 165 -0.94 16.37 -5.55
CA CYS A 165 -1.09 15.10 -6.25
C CYS A 165 -2.50 14.51 -6.09
N THR A 166 -3.16 14.74 -4.95
CA THR A 166 -4.55 14.35 -4.70
C THR A 166 -5.53 15.14 -5.57
N LEU A 167 -5.35 16.46 -5.68
CA LEU A 167 -6.14 17.32 -6.58
C LEU A 167 -5.92 16.93 -8.05
N ALA A 168 -4.67 16.65 -8.44
CA ALA A 168 -4.35 16.22 -9.80
C ALA A 168 -5.08 14.91 -10.18
N ARG A 169 -5.06 13.89 -9.32
CA ARG A 169 -5.78 12.63 -9.58
C ARG A 169 -7.30 12.82 -9.62
N ALA A 170 -7.83 13.75 -8.84
CA ALA A 170 -9.25 14.09 -8.89
C ALA A 170 -9.61 14.81 -10.20
N ALA A 171 -8.77 15.73 -10.67
CA ALA A 171 -8.90 16.37 -11.98
C ALA A 171 -8.84 15.35 -13.13
N VAL A 172 -7.92 14.37 -13.07
CA VAL A 172 -7.84 13.26 -14.04
C VAL A 172 -9.17 12.48 -14.09
N ARG A 173 -9.73 12.10 -12.93
CA ARG A 173 -11.02 11.40 -12.88
C ARG A 173 -12.19 12.24 -13.40
N ALA A 174 -12.12 13.56 -13.25
CA ALA A 174 -13.10 14.48 -13.79
C ALA A 174 -12.89 14.77 -15.30
N GLY A 175 -11.86 14.20 -15.94
CA GLY A 175 -11.53 14.44 -17.35
C GLY A 175 -10.81 15.77 -17.62
N ASP A 176 -10.40 16.51 -16.59
CA ASP A 176 -9.73 17.80 -16.70
C ASP A 176 -8.21 17.64 -16.66
N LEU A 177 -7.65 17.19 -17.79
CA LEU A 177 -6.24 16.84 -17.90
C LEU A 177 -5.30 18.07 -17.83
N ASP A 178 -5.80 19.24 -18.25
CA ASP A 178 -5.06 20.50 -18.14
C ASP A 178 -4.98 20.96 -16.69
N ALA A 179 -6.08 20.87 -15.95
CA ALA A 179 -6.05 21.13 -14.51
C ALA A 179 -5.17 20.12 -13.77
N ALA A 180 -5.21 18.84 -14.14
CA ALA A 180 -4.33 17.83 -13.56
C ALA A 180 -2.85 18.17 -13.76
N ALA A 181 -2.45 18.55 -14.97
CA ALA A 181 -1.10 18.99 -15.26
C ALA A 181 -0.72 20.27 -14.49
N ALA A 182 -1.63 21.23 -14.38
CA ALA A 182 -1.42 22.46 -13.62
C ALA A 182 -1.22 22.18 -12.11
N TRP A 183 -1.98 21.27 -11.51
CA TRP A 183 -1.78 20.85 -10.12
C TRP A 183 -0.44 20.14 -9.88
N LEU A 184 0.10 19.45 -10.89
CA LEU A 184 1.39 18.74 -10.79
C LEU A 184 2.59 19.65 -11.04
N ALA A 185 2.41 20.79 -11.72
CA ALA A 185 3.51 21.69 -12.09
C ALA A 185 4.37 22.16 -10.89
N PRO A 186 3.81 22.46 -9.70
CA PRO A 186 4.60 22.86 -8.53
C PRO A 186 5.17 21.70 -7.71
N CYS A 187 4.94 20.44 -8.09
CA CYS A 187 5.46 19.28 -7.37
C CYS A 187 6.93 19.03 -7.73
N ASP A 188 7.72 18.58 -6.74
CA ASP A 188 9.11 18.17 -6.95
C ASP A 188 9.15 16.76 -7.58
N PRO A 189 9.67 16.61 -8.83
CA PRO A 189 9.76 15.33 -9.50
C PRO A 189 10.82 14.38 -8.93
N TYR A 190 11.76 14.87 -8.12
CA TYR A 190 12.93 14.11 -7.65
C TYR A 190 13.07 14.15 -6.12
N SER A 191 11.94 14.14 -5.40
CA SER A 191 11.94 14.16 -3.94
C SER A 191 12.71 12.98 -3.33
N ASP A 192 13.43 13.23 -2.23
CA ASP A 192 14.06 12.18 -1.41
C ASP A 192 13.09 11.57 -0.37
N ASP A 193 11.83 11.99 -0.32
CA ASP A 193 10.79 11.40 0.54
C ASP A 193 9.94 10.41 -0.27
N ILE A 194 9.85 9.15 0.17
CA ILE A 194 9.17 8.08 -0.58
C ILE A 194 7.68 8.37 -0.80
N HIS A 195 7.00 9.02 0.14
CA HIS A 195 5.59 9.35 -0.02
C HIS A 195 5.39 10.49 -1.01
N MET A 196 6.27 11.49 -1.01
CA MET A 196 6.28 12.56 -2.00
C MET A 196 6.58 12.06 -3.42
N ASP A 197 7.61 11.23 -3.58
CA ASP A 197 8.02 10.64 -4.86
C ASP A 197 6.92 9.70 -5.40
N THR A 198 6.42 8.79 -4.55
CA THR A 198 5.31 7.90 -4.91
C THR A 198 4.06 8.68 -5.31
N ALA A 199 3.67 9.72 -4.55
CA ALA A 199 2.48 10.50 -4.86
C ALA A 199 2.61 11.21 -6.22
N TYR A 200 3.79 11.72 -6.54
CA TYR A 200 4.08 12.35 -7.83
C TYR A 200 4.03 11.34 -8.98
N ARG A 201 4.78 10.24 -8.87
CA ARG A 201 4.83 9.18 -9.89
C ARG A 201 3.46 8.56 -10.15
N PHE A 202 2.72 8.23 -9.10
CA PHE A 202 1.36 7.72 -9.20
C PHE A 202 0.45 8.72 -9.94
N SER A 203 0.48 10.00 -9.57
CA SER A 203 -0.33 11.01 -10.25
C SER A 203 0.05 11.21 -11.72
N GLN A 204 1.34 11.19 -12.04
CA GLN A 204 1.81 11.28 -13.42
C GLN A 204 1.40 10.05 -14.24
N ALA A 205 1.48 8.85 -13.65
CA ALA A 205 0.99 7.63 -14.28
C ALA A 205 -0.53 7.66 -14.54
N CYS A 206 -1.33 8.22 -13.62
CA CYS A 206 -2.77 8.44 -13.88
C CYS A 206 -3.01 9.41 -15.04
N LEU A 207 -2.28 10.53 -15.09
CA LEU A 207 -2.39 11.51 -16.16
C LEU A 207 -1.97 10.92 -17.51
N ALA A 208 -0.85 10.19 -17.55
CA ALA A 208 -0.38 9.50 -18.74
C ALA A 208 -1.37 8.42 -19.21
N THR A 209 -1.96 7.66 -18.28
CA THR A 209 -3.02 6.69 -18.59
C THR A 209 -4.22 7.38 -19.26
N ALA A 210 -4.68 8.51 -18.72
CA ALA A 210 -5.80 9.26 -19.31
C ALA A 210 -5.47 9.84 -20.70
N ARG A 211 -4.19 10.08 -20.98
CA ARG A 211 -3.69 10.52 -22.31
C ARG A 211 -3.41 9.37 -23.27
N ASN A 212 -3.64 8.12 -22.86
CA ASN A 212 -3.26 6.91 -23.59
C ASN A 212 -1.74 6.82 -23.88
N ASP A 213 -0.91 7.42 -23.03
CA ASP A 213 0.55 7.36 -23.13
C ASP A 213 1.13 6.31 -22.16
N PHE A 214 1.01 5.05 -22.58
CA PHE A 214 1.39 3.91 -21.74
C PHE A 214 2.90 3.74 -21.57
N ARG A 215 3.71 4.31 -22.48
CA ARG A 215 5.17 4.34 -22.30
C ARG A 215 5.55 5.26 -21.16
N THR A 216 4.94 6.43 -21.07
CA THR A 216 5.13 7.35 -19.95
C THR A 216 4.61 6.77 -18.64
N VAL A 217 3.53 5.97 -18.66
CA VAL A 217 3.11 5.22 -17.46
C VAL A 217 4.26 4.34 -16.95
N LEU A 218 4.83 3.48 -17.81
CA LEU A 218 5.93 2.58 -17.43
C LEU A 218 7.21 3.32 -17.04
N HIS A 219 7.45 4.52 -17.58
CA HIS A 219 8.55 5.38 -17.11
C HIS A 219 8.38 5.79 -15.64
N TYR A 220 7.16 6.16 -15.22
CA TYR A 220 6.91 6.62 -13.86
C TYR A 220 6.81 5.50 -12.84
N VAL A 221 6.14 4.39 -13.16
CA VAL A 221 5.95 3.26 -12.23
C VAL A 221 6.97 2.13 -12.41
N GLY A 222 7.85 2.21 -13.40
CA GLY A 222 8.81 1.16 -13.73
C GLY A 222 8.19 -0.01 -14.52
N PRO A 223 8.92 -0.63 -15.46
CA PRO A 223 8.45 -1.80 -16.18
C PRO A 223 8.30 -3.05 -15.29
N HIS A 224 9.08 -3.15 -14.21
CA HIS A 224 9.01 -4.20 -13.20
C HIS A 224 8.76 -3.60 -11.79
N PRO A 225 8.23 -4.40 -10.84
CA PRO A 225 7.93 -3.93 -9.48
C PRO A 225 9.08 -3.23 -8.75
N ASP A 226 10.32 -3.70 -8.93
CA ASP A 226 11.47 -3.23 -8.15
C ASP A 226 12.29 -2.11 -8.84
N ASP A 227 11.94 -1.74 -10.08
CA ASP A 227 12.68 -0.75 -10.86
C ASP A 227 12.55 0.65 -10.27
N VAL A 228 11.37 0.95 -9.71
CA VAL A 228 11.04 2.24 -9.11
C VAL A 228 10.54 2.00 -7.68
N PRO A 229 11.15 2.62 -6.66
CA PRO A 229 10.66 2.53 -5.29
C PRO A 229 9.26 3.15 -5.17
N ILE A 230 8.31 2.37 -4.68
CA ILE A 230 6.93 2.79 -4.44
C ILE A 230 6.63 2.51 -2.97
N ALA A 231 6.00 3.46 -2.28
CA ALA A 231 5.58 3.23 -0.90
C ALA A 231 4.48 2.14 -0.85
N ASP A 232 4.60 1.18 0.07
CA ASP A 232 3.69 0.04 0.30
C ASP A 232 2.19 0.34 0.03
N GLY A 233 1.70 1.47 0.54
CA GLY A 233 0.29 1.88 0.42
C GLY A 233 -0.18 2.12 -1.01
N SER A 234 0.74 2.23 -1.97
CA SER A 234 0.47 2.49 -3.40
C SER A 234 0.83 1.32 -4.32
N ASP A 235 1.34 0.20 -3.79
CA ASP A 235 1.79 -0.94 -4.61
C ASP A 235 0.69 -1.50 -5.50
N HIS A 236 -0.50 -1.70 -4.95
CA HIS A 236 -1.62 -2.28 -5.69
C HIS A 236 -2.08 -1.35 -6.82
N VAL A 237 -2.13 -0.03 -6.59
CA VAL A 237 -2.57 0.91 -7.62
C VAL A 237 -1.50 1.16 -8.68
N CYS A 238 -0.23 1.26 -8.28
CA CYS A 238 0.88 1.40 -9.24
C CYS A 238 1.08 0.12 -10.05
N GLY A 239 0.94 -1.04 -9.41
CA GLY A 239 0.94 -2.34 -10.08
C GLY A 239 -0.22 -2.51 -11.06
N LEU A 240 -1.42 -2.05 -10.71
CA LEU A 240 -2.57 -2.04 -11.62
C LEU A 240 -2.35 -1.10 -12.82
N LEU A 241 -1.78 0.09 -12.60
CA LEU A 241 -1.41 1.01 -13.68
C LEU A 241 -0.34 0.42 -14.61
N ARG A 242 0.67 -0.26 -14.05
CA ARG A 242 1.71 -0.98 -14.79
C ARG A 242 1.10 -2.09 -15.66
N ALA A 243 0.25 -2.93 -15.08
CA ALA A 243 -0.44 -3.97 -15.82
C ALA A 243 -1.34 -3.39 -16.92
N ASN A 244 -2.06 -2.30 -16.63
CA ASN A 244 -2.90 -1.63 -17.62
C ASN A 244 -2.07 -1.10 -18.79
N ALA A 245 -0.89 -0.54 -18.53
CA ALA A 245 0.01 -0.09 -19.58
C ALA A 245 0.45 -1.24 -20.50
N TYR A 246 0.72 -2.43 -19.95
CA TYR A 246 1.02 -3.62 -20.75
C TYR A 246 -0.19 -4.12 -21.54
N GLU A 247 -1.36 -4.23 -20.91
CA GLU A 247 -2.59 -4.68 -21.57
C GLU A 247 -2.95 -3.76 -22.75
N ARG A 248 -2.85 -2.44 -22.55
CA ARG A 248 -3.17 -1.43 -23.58
C ARG A 248 -2.16 -1.40 -24.73
N GLN A 249 -0.97 -1.98 -24.53
CA GLN A 249 0.03 -2.21 -25.57
C GLN A 249 -0.10 -3.60 -26.23
N GLY A 250 -1.14 -4.37 -25.89
CA GLY A 250 -1.39 -5.71 -26.43
C GLY A 250 -0.61 -6.82 -25.72
N GLN A 251 0.12 -6.51 -24.65
CA GLN A 251 0.94 -7.46 -23.90
C GLN A 251 0.15 -8.04 -22.71
N VAL A 252 -0.96 -8.72 -23.02
CA VAL A 252 -1.92 -9.23 -22.01
C VAL A 252 -1.27 -10.23 -21.05
N ASP A 253 -0.46 -11.15 -21.55
CA ASP A 253 0.24 -12.13 -20.69
C ASP A 253 1.15 -11.45 -19.66
N GLN A 254 1.84 -10.38 -20.06
CA GLN A 254 2.69 -9.59 -19.18
C GLN A 254 1.86 -8.81 -18.14
N ALA A 255 0.70 -8.28 -18.54
CA ALA A 255 -0.22 -7.66 -17.61
C ALA A 255 -0.71 -8.65 -16.53
N ILE A 256 -1.07 -9.88 -16.93
CA ILE A 256 -1.48 -10.94 -16.00
C ILE A 256 -0.33 -11.34 -15.06
N GLN A 257 0.89 -11.46 -15.57
CA GLN A 257 2.08 -11.74 -14.75
C GLN A 257 2.31 -10.68 -13.68
N VAL A 258 2.12 -9.39 -14.01
CA VAL A 258 2.20 -8.28 -13.04
C VAL A 258 1.09 -8.36 -12.00
N LEU A 259 -0.15 -8.69 -12.40
CA LEU A 259 -1.31 -8.72 -11.49
C LEU A 259 -1.32 -9.95 -10.57
N ARG A 260 -0.78 -11.08 -11.01
CA ARG A 260 -0.82 -12.36 -10.29
C ARG A 260 -0.30 -12.27 -8.84
N PRO A 261 0.88 -11.71 -8.53
CA PRO A 261 1.34 -11.57 -7.15
C PRO A 261 0.48 -10.61 -6.32
N LEU A 262 -0.12 -9.59 -6.95
CA LEU A 262 -0.98 -8.59 -6.30
C LEU A 262 -2.39 -9.13 -6.01
N ALA A 263 -2.84 -10.15 -6.75
CA ALA A 263 -4.18 -10.70 -6.62
C ALA A 263 -4.32 -11.76 -5.51
N VAL A 264 -3.25 -12.09 -4.77
CA VAL A 264 -3.25 -13.13 -3.74
C VAL A 264 -4.15 -12.75 -2.56
N GLY A 265 -4.89 -13.73 -2.01
CA GLY A 265 -5.81 -13.52 -0.89
C GLY A 265 -6.85 -12.42 -1.19
N PRO A 266 -6.99 -11.39 -0.32
CA PRO A 266 -7.91 -10.27 -0.55
C PRO A 266 -7.45 -9.29 -1.66
N GLY A 267 -6.26 -9.50 -2.24
CA GLY A 267 -5.67 -8.58 -3.20
C GLY A 267 -6.49 -8.39 -4.48
N LEU A 268 -7.13 -9.45 -5.00
CA LEU A 268 -8.01 -9.33 -6.18
C LEU A 268 -9.20 -8.38 -5.94
N GLU A 269 -9.80 -8.46 -4.75
CA GLU A 269 -10.91 -7.58 -4.37
C GLU A 269 -10.43 -6.12 -4.22
N LEU A 270 -9.24 -5.93 -3.63
CA LEU A 270 -8.62 -4.60 -3.55
C LEU A 270 -8.32 -4.02 -4.95
N LEU A 271 -7.80 -4.82 -5.89
CA LEU A 271 -7.58 -4.38 -7.27
C LEU A 271 -8.89 -3.96 -7.96
N ARG A 272 -9.99 -4.70 -7.74
CA ARG A 272 -11.31 -4.31 -8.26
C ARG A 272 -11.84 -3.03 -7.64
N GLN A 273 -11.63 -2.83 -6.33
CA GLN A 273 -11.99 -1.58 -5.68
C GLN A 273 -11.19 -0.39 -6.24
N ILE A 274 -9.90 -0.58 -6.50
CA ILE A 274 -9.05 0.45 -7.15
C ILE A 274 -9.53 0.72 -8.58
N GLN A 275 -9.84 -0.32 -9.35
CA GLN A 275 -10.39 -0.21 -10.70
C GLN A 275 -11.69 0.60 -10.69
N ALA A 276 -12.63 0.29 -9.80
CA ALA A 276 -13.90 0.99 -9.67
C ALA A 276 -13.71 2.46 -9.24
N ALA A 277 -12.84 2.73 -8.27
CA ALA A 277 -12.53 4.09 -7.81
C ALA A 277 -11.84 4.95 -8.89
N ASN A 278 -11.31 4.32 -9.95
CA ASN A 278 -10.68 4.98 -11.10
C ASN A 278 -11.37 4.59 -12.41
N ALA A 279 -12.69 4.35 -12.39
CA ALA A 279 -13.45 3.90 -13.56
C ALA A 279 -13.19 4.69 -14.85
N PRO A 280 -13.03 6.03 -14.86
CA PRO A 280 -12.72 6.79 -16.07
C PRO A 280 -11.40 6.41 -16.76
N LEU A 281 -10.45 5.80 -16.04
CA LEU A 281 -9.18 5.33 -16.60
C LEU A 281 -9.27 3.97 -17.27
N ALA A 282 -10.40 3.26 -17.11
CA ALA A 282 -10.63 1.92 -17.65
C ALA A 282 -9.41 0.98 -17.47
N LEU A 283 -9.00 0.79 -16.21
CA LEU A 283 -7.80 0.03 -15.86
C LEU A 283 -8.03 -1.48 -16.04
N CYS A 284 -7.17 -2.16 -16.79
CA CYS A 284 -7.16 -3.61 -17.00
C CYS A 284 -8.55 -4.25 -17.26
N PRO A 285 -9.33 -3.78 -18.25
CA PRO A 285 -10.66 -4.32 -18.53
C PRO A 285 -10.66 -5.81 -18.85
N TYR A 286 -9.56 -6.39 -19.36
CA TYR A 286 -9.49 -7.81 -19.72
C TYR A 286 -8.68 -8.65 -18.73
N SER A 287 -7.47 -8.20 -18.36
CA SER A 287 -6.53 -9.03 -17.59
C SER A 287 -7.04 -9.36 -16.19
N LEU A 288 -7.78 -8.44 -15.55
CA LEU A 288 -8.36 -8.69 -14.22
C LEU A 288 -9.45 -9.77 -14.25
N ASP A 289 -10.28 -9.78 -15.29
CA ASP A 289 -11.36 -10.77 -15.44
C ASP A 289 -10.80 -12.14 -15.82
N GLN A 290 -9.79 -12.19 -16.68
CA GLN A 290 -9.08 -13.42 -16.99
C GLN A 290 -8.41 -14.02 -15.74
N LEU A 291 -7.71 -13.19 -14.95
CA LEU A 291 -7.10 -13.62 -13.70
C LEU A 291 -8.14 -14.10 -12.67
N ALA A 292 -9.33 -13.50 -12.65
CA ALA A 292 -10.43 -13.96 -11.80
C ALA A 292 -10.97 -15.32 -12.24
N ALA A 293 -11.01 -15.59 -13.55
CA ALA A 293 -11.46 -16.86 -14.11
C ALA A 293 -10.43 -18.00 -13.93
N GLU A 294 -9.13 -17.69 -13.86
CA GLU A 294 -8.06 -18.66 -13.58
C GLU A 294 -8.07 -19.22 -12.15
N ARG A 295 -8.74 -18.54 -11.20
CA ARG A 295 -8.90 -19.07 -9.85
C ARG A 295 -9.82 -20.29 -9.90
N PRO A 296 -9.39 -21.48 -9.41
CA PRO A 296 -10.31 -22.61 -9.29
C PRO A 296 -11.51 -22.16 -8.47
N ALA A 297 -12.71 -22.50 -8.94
CA ALA A 297 -13.95 -22.23 -8.25
C ALA A 297 -13.91 -22.88 -6.87
N THR A 298 -13.47 -22.13 -5.86
CA THR A 298 -13.65 -22.52 -4.47
C THR A 298 -15.17 -22.67 -4.29
N PRO A 299 -15.68 -23.81 -3.80
CA PRO A 299 -17.12 -23.96 -3.61
C PRO A 299 -17.58 -22.82 -2.71
N ALA A 300 -18.62 -22.12 -3.17
CA ALA A 300 -19.26 -21.05 -2.44
C ALA A 300 -19.69 -21.56 -1.05
N LYS A 301 -18.86 -21.32 -0.04
CA LYS A 301 -19.28 -21.42 1.35
C LYS A 301 -19.60 -20.01 1.82
N GLY A 302 -20.91 -19.78 1.92
CA GLY A 302 -21.60 -18.90 2.86
C GLY A 302 -20.96 -17.55 3.18
N GLY A 303 -21.66 -16.47 2.84
CA GLY A 303 -21.28 -15.11 3.19
C GLY A 303 -20.83 -14.97 4.65
N ALA A 304 -19.53 -14.76 4.84
CA ALA A 304 -18.97 -14.36 6.11
C ALA A 304 -19.09 -12.84 6.25
N LYS A 305 -20.28 -12.36 6.66
CA LYS A 305 -20.38 -11.08 7.37
C LYS A 305 -19.69 -11.26 8.73
N GLY A 306 -18.40 -10.92 8.83
CA GLY A 306 -17.69 -10.97 10.10
C GLY A 306 -16.17 -11.06 9.98
N PHE A 307 -15.51 -10.05 9.38
CA PHE A 307 -14.05 -10.05 9.19
C PHE A 307 -13.29 -8.89 9.86
N GLY A 308 -13.94 -8.13 10.75
CA GLY A 308 -13.28 -7.06 11.53
C GLY A 308 -12.70 -7.52 12.87
N LEU A 309 -13.38 -8.40 13.58
CA LEU A 309 -12.97 -8.82 14.93
C LEU A 309 -11.86 -9.90 14.92
N LEU A 310 -11.84 -10.75 13.88
CA LEU A 310 -10.94 -11.90 13.80
C LEU A 310 -9.45 -11.51 13.62
N ARG A 311 -9.18 -10.33 13.06
CA ARG A 311 -7.81 -9.78 12.91
C ARG A 311 -7.23 -9.24 14.22
N LEU A 312 -8.10 -8.80 15.13
CA LEU A 312 -7.73 -8.35 16.48
C LEU A 312 -7.74 -9.50 17.49
N LEU A 313 -8.33 -10.65 17.14
CA LEU A 313 -8.39 -11.84 17.98
C LEU A 313 -7.03 -12.21 18.61
N PRO A 314 -5.90 -12.28 17.88
CA PRO A 314 -4.61 -12.61 18.52
C PRO A 314 -4.09 -11.54 19.50
N LEU A 315 -4.64 -10.32 19.49
CA LEU A 315 -4.28 -9.26 20.44
C LEU A 315 -5.27 -9.18 21.61
N VAL A 316 -6.56 -9.37 21.35
CA VAL A 316 -7.65 -9.22 22.33
C VAL A 316 -7.88 -10.49 23.13
N LEU A 317 -7.76 -11.66 22.49
CA LEU A 317 -7.95 -12.96 23.14
C LEU A 317 -6.94 -13.24 24.27
N PRO A 318 -5.62 -13.00 24.12
CA PRO A 318 -4.69 -13.18 25.24
C PRO A 318 -4.95 -12.20 26.38
N ILE A 319 -5.35 -10.95 26.08
CA ILE A 319 -5.75 -9.98 27.12
C ILE A 319 -6.99 -10.48 27.86
N GLY A 320 -7.99 -11.01 27.14
CA GLY A 320 -9.18 -11.62 27.73
C GLY A 320 -8.84 -12.80 28.64
N PHE A 321 -7.93 -13.68 28.22
CA PHE A 321 -7.45 -14.79 29.04
C PHE A 321 -6.65 -14.34 30.27
N ILE A 322 -5.83 -13.28 30.16
CA ILE A 322 -5.12 -12.70 31.32
C ILE A 322 -6.12 -12.14 32.33
N ILE A 323 -7.12 -11.37 31.86
CA ILE A 323 -8.18 -10.83 32.74
C ILE A 323 -8.98 -11.97 33.38
N ALA A 324 -9.35 -13.00 32.61
CA ALA A 324 -10.05 -14.17 33.12
C ALA A 324 -9.21 -14.94 34.17
N GLY A 325 -7.89 -15.05 33.97
CA GLY A 325 -6.97 -15.64 34.94
C GLY A 325 -6.85 -14.84 36.23
N ILE A 326 -6.90 -13.50 36.16
CA ILE A 326 -6.89 -12.63 37.34
C ILE A 326 -8.22 -12.70 38.13
N LEU A 327 -9.35 -12.85 37.42
CA LEU A 327 -10.69 -12.87 38.00
C LEU A 327 -11.18 -14.28 38.38
N ALA A 328 -10.42 -15.33 38.04
CA ALA A 328 -10.79 -16.71 38.35
C ALA A 328 -10.80 -16.98 39.86
N ASP A 329 -11.79 -17.72 40.33
CA ASP A 329 -11.83 -18.20 41.72
C ASP A 329 -10.63 -19.13 41.98
N PRO A 330 -9.83 -18.87 43.04
CA PRO A 330 -8.67 -19.71 43.38
C PRO A 330 -8.96 -21.19 43.60
N ASN A 331 -10.23 -21.56 43.87
CA ASN A 331 -10.65 -22.95 44.08
C ASN A 331 -11.28 -23.59 42.83
N ALA A 332 -11.44 -22.86 41.73
CA ALA A 332 -12.02 -23.39 40.50
C ALA A 332 -11.01 -24.25 39.73
N THR A 333 -11.48 -25.37 39.18
CA THR A 333 -10.68 -26.30 38.38
C THR A 333 -11.32 -26.56 37.03
N THR A 334 -10.50 -26.90 36.03
CA THR A 334 -10.97 -27.43 34.75
C THR A 334 -11.59 -28.81 34.95
N ASP A 335 -12.36 -29.26 33.97
CA ASP A 335 -12.90 -30.62 33.84
C ASP A 335 -11.85 -31.74 34.00
N ASP A 336 -10.59 -31.42 33.70
CA ASP A 336 -9.44 -32.33 33.84
C ASP A 336 -8.73 -32.22 35.21
N GLY A 337 -9.25 -31.39 36.13
CA GLY A 337 -8.74 -31.22 37.50
C GLY A 337 -7.58 -30.22 37.67
N TYR A 338 -7.24 -29.43 36.63
CA TYR A 338 -6.19 -28.40 36.73
C TYR A 338 -6.75 -27.07 37.25
N PRO A 339 -5.95 -26.26 37.99
CA PRO A 339 -6.38 -24.93 38.41
C PRO A 339 -6.76 -24.03 37.23
N LEU A 340 -7.95 -23.42 37.30
CA LEU A 340 -8.55 -22.69 36.18
C LEU A 340 -7.79 -21.41 35.83
N ASP A 341 -7.21 -20.74 36.82
CA ASP A 341 -6.34 -19.56 36.65
C ASP A 341 -5.10 -19.88 35.80
N LYS A 342 -4.42 -20.99 36.12
CA LYS A 342 -3.23 -21.47 35.39
C LYS A 342 -3.57 -21.85 33.95
N PHE A 343 -4.72 -22.50 33.74
CA PHE A 343 -5.22 -22.82 32.41
C PHE A 343 -5.35 -21.56 31.54
N PHE A 344 -5.95 -20.49 32.07
CA PHE A 344 -6.10 -19.24 31.33
C PHE A 344 -4.76 -18.56 31.02
N TYR A 345 -3.79 -18.55 31.94
CA TYR A 345 -2.46 -18.02 31.65
C TYR A 345 -1.71 -18.81 30.57
N VAL A 346 -1.84 -20.14 30.56
CA VAL A 346 -1.25 -21.00 29.52
C VAL A 346 -1.89 -20.71 28.15
N MET A 347 -3.22 -20.55 28.11
CA MET A 347 -3.92 -20.16 26.88
C MET A 347 -3.49 -18.77 26.41
N ALA A 348 -3.39 -17.79 27.31
CA ALA A 348 -2.88 -16.46 26.97
C ALA A 348 -1.46 -16.53 26.34
N ALA A 349 -0.56 -17.33 26.93
CA ALA A 349 0.78 -17.53 26.41
C ALA A 349 0.76 -18.19 25.02
N PHE A 350 -0.07 -19.21 24.80
CA PHE A 350 -0.19 -19.90 23.51
C PHE A 350 -0.64 -18.94 22.38
N PHE A 351 -1.67 -18.13 22.64
CA PHE A 351 -2.21 -17.18 21.66
C PHE A 351 -1.32 -15.96 21.45
N PHE A 352 -0.39 -15.66 22.35
CA PHE A 352 0.60 -14.62 22.17
C PHE A 352 1.86 -15.15 21.44
N VAL A 353 2.40 -16.28 21.89
CA VAL A 353 3.66 -16.84 21.39
C VAL A 353 3.51 -17.48 20.01
N GLY A 354 2.43 -18.23 19.75
CA GLY A 354 2.21 -18.92 18.48
C GLY A 354 2.20 -17.98 17.27
N PRO A 355 1.37 -16.92 17.25
CA PRO A 355 1.36 -15.95 16.16
C PRO A 355 2.68 -15.19 16.00
N VAL A 356 3.35 -14.84 17.11
CA VAL A 356 4.68 -14.18 17.08
C VAL A 356 5.71 -15.09 16.42
N ILE A 357 5.72 -16.39 16.74
CA ILE A 357 6.60 -17.37 16.10
C ILE A 357 6.30 -17.44 14.59
N LEU A 358 5.03 -17.51 14.20
CA LEU A 358 4.64 -17.54 12.78
C LEU A 358 5.06 -16.27 12.02
N ILE A 359 4.91 -15.09 12.64
CA ILE A 359 5.37 -13.81 12.07
C ILE A 359 6.89 -13.82 11.92
N VAL A 360 7.63 -14.22 12.95
CA VAL A 360 9.10 -14.29 12.92
C VAL A 360 9.57 -15.28 11.86
N MET A 361 8.93 -16.45 11.76
CA MET A 361 9.22 -17.45 10.71
C MET A 361 8.92 -16.90 9.32
N GLY A 362 7.79 -16.19 9.13
CA GLY A 362 7.43 -15.56 7.87
C GLY A 362 8.36 -14.42 7.46
N VAL A 363 8.84 -13.61 8.41
CA VAL A 363 9.86 -12.58 8.17
C VAL A 363 11.20 -13.23 7.82
N ARG A 364 11.62 -14.28 8.54
CA ARG A 364 12.85 -15.02 8.23
C ARG A 364 12.80 -15.67 6.83
N ALA A 365 11.68 -16.28 6.47
CA ALA A 365 11.49 -16.89 5.15
C ALA A 365 11.56 -15.84 4.02
N ARG A 366 10.91 -14.68 4.20
CA ARG A 366 10.98 -13.56 3.24
C ARG A 366 12.39 -13.01 3.09
N ARG A 367 13.10 -12.78 4.21
CA ARG A 367 14.49 -12.32 4.19
C ARG A 367 15.43 -13.33 3.53
N ARG A 368 15.25 -14.63 3.79
CA ARG A 368 16.05 -15.69 3.14
C ARG A 368 15.84 -15.65 1.63
N LYS A 369 14.58 -15.58 1.16
CA LYS A 369 14.29 -15.49 -0.27
C LYS A 369 14.90 -14.23 -0.91
N ALA A 370 14.71 -13.06 -0.31
CA ALA A 370 15.30 -11.81 -0.79
C ALA A 370 16.83 -11.89 -0.88
N ARG A 371 17.51 -12.53 0.09
CA ARG A 371 18.95 -12.74 0.07
C ARG A 371 19.43 -13.58 -1.13
N PHE A 372 18.71 -14.65 -1.47
CA PHE A 372 19.00 -15.45 -2.67
C PHE A 372 18.66 -14.70 -3.98
N ASP A 373 17.69 -13.80 -3.96
CA ASP A 373 17.35 -12.99 -5.13
C ASP A 373 18.40 -11.90 -5.41
N GLU A 374 18.97 -11.30 -4.36
CA GLU A 374 20.01 -10.27 -4.48
C GLU A 374 21.42 -10.84 -4.72
N ARG A 375 21.80 -11.93 -4.04
CA ARG A 375 23.20 -12.39 -3.97
C ARG A 375 23.40 -13.87 -4.23
N GLY A 376 22.33 -14.63 -4.51
CA GLY A 376 22.43 -16.07 -4.74
C GLY A 376 23.23 -16.39 -6.00
N ILE A 377 24.25 -17.24 -5.87
CA ILE A 377 25.05 -17.71 -7.01
C ILE A 377 24.23 -18.77 -7.75
N GLN A 378 23.96 -18.55 -9.04
CA GLN A 378 23.25 -19.53 -9.85
C GLN A 378 24.07 -20.81 -10.02
N GLY A 379 23.40 -21.95 -9.90
CA GLY A 379 24.00 -23.26 -10.05
C GLY A 379 23.00 -24.33 -10.49
N VAL A 380 23.52 -25.53 -10.67
CA VAL A 380 22.77 -26.72 -11.03
C VAL A 380 23.08 -27.83 -10.04
N GLY A 381 22.05 -28.46 -9.49
CA GLY A 381 22.17 -29.63 -8.63
C GLY A 381 21.79 -30.89 -9.40
N GLN A 382 22.72 -31.82 -9.58
CA GLN A 382 22.40 -33.14 -10.11
C GLN A 382 21.94 -34.05 -8.97
N ILE A 383 20.75 -34.62 -9.07
CA ILE A 383 20.21 -35.54 -8.08
C ILE A 383 21.03 -36.83 -8.11
N LEU A 384 21.66 -37.18 -6.99
CA LEU A 384 22.37 -38.45 -6.80
C LEU A 384 21.47 -39.50 -6.16
N GLN A 385 20.64 -39.08 -5.22
CA GLN A 385 19.77 -39.97 -4.44
C GLN A 385 18.49 -39.26 -4.03
N VAL A 386 17.40 -40.03 -3.96
CA VAL A 386 16.07 -39.58 -3.54
C VAL A 386 15.56 -40.53 -2.45
N GLU A 387 15.20 -39.98 -1.29
CA GLU A 387 14.61 -40.74 -0.18
C GLU A 387 13.33 -40.08 0.29
N GLN A 388 12.32 -40.86 0.65
CA GLN A 388 11.10 -40.33 1.26
C GLN A 388 11.31 -40.13 2.77
N THR A 389 10.96 -38.95 3.30
CA THR A 389 11.19 -38.63 4.72
C THR A 389 10.10 -39.17 5.66
N GLY A 390 9.03 -39.74 5.12
CA GLY A 390 7.82 -40.12 5.86
C GLY A 390 6.88 -38.95 6.18
N VAL A 391 7.29 -37.70 5.91
CA VAL A 391 6.46 -36.50 6.14
C VAL A 391 5.67 -36.14 4.88
N ARG A 392 4.40 -35.79 5.04
CA ARG A 392 3.55 -35.23 3.98
C ARG A 392 3.04 -33.85 4.41
N ILE A 393 3.06 -32.89 3.48
CA ILE A 393 2.52 -31.54 3.68
C ILE A 393 1.46 -31.30 2.61
N ASN A 394 0.21 -31.07 3.02
CA ASN A 394 -0.93 -30.94 2.11
C ASN A 394 -1.03 -32.11 1.10
N ASP A 395 -0.91 -33.34 1.60
CA ASP A 395 -0.88 -34.58 0.81
C ASP A 395 0.28 -34.73 -0.19
N GLN A 396 1.21 -33.76 -0.24
CA GLN A 396 2.42 -33.85 -1.06
C GLN A 396 3.56 -34.48 -0.24
N PRO A 397 4.32 -35.43 -0.81
CA PRO A 397 5.44 -36.04 -0.12
C PRO A 397 6.61 -35.05 0.02
N GLN A 398 7.26 -35.09 1.17
CA GLN A 398 8.57 -34.49 1.35
C GLN A 398 9.65 -35.53 1.04
N LEU A 399 10.58 -35.15 0.16
CA LEU A 399 11.72 -35.97 -0.25
C LEU A 399 13.01 -35.36 0.30
N ALA A 400 13.95 -36.21 0.71
CA ALA A 400 15.35 -35.86 0.93
C ALA A 400 16.11 -36.14 -0.37
N LEU A 401 16.67 -35.09 -0.97
CA LEU A 401 17.40 -35.14 -2.23
C LEU A 401 18.88 -34.92 -1.93
N THR A 402 19.73 -35.90 -2.25
CA THR A 402 21.18 -35.70 -2.23
C THR A 402 21.60 -35.18 -3.59
N LEU A 403 22.19 -33.99 -3.62
CA LEU A 403 22.53 -33.25 -4.83
C LEU A 403 24.06 -33.12 -4.95
N LEU A 404 24.58 -33.29 -6.17
CA LEU A 404 25.90 -32.78 -6.56
C LEU A 404 25.73 -31.37 -7.12
N VAL A 405 26.24 -30.39 -6.39
CA VAL A 405 26.04 -28.97 -6.70
C VAL A 405 27.20 -28.43 -7.53
N HIS A 406 26.87 -27.79 -8.66
CA HIS A 406 27.79 -27.02 -9.51
C HIS A 406 27.34 -25.56 -9.56
N ALA A 407 28.10 -24.64 -8.96
CA ALA A 407 27.73 -23.22 -8.91
C ALA A 407 28.95 -22.29 -9.01
N GLY A 408 28.95 -21.41 -10.03
CA GLY A 408 30.00 -20.40 -10.23
C GLY A 408 31.44 -20.97 -10.16
N ASN A 409 32.26 -20.36 -9.31
CA ASN A 409 33.66 -20.77 -9.05
C ASN A 409 33.81 -21.68 -7.81
N ILE A 410 32.71 -22.24 -7.28
CA ILE A 410 32.74 -23.13 -6.12
C ILE A 410 33.06 -24.56 -6.62
N PRO A 411 34.08 -25.24 -6.06
CA PRO A 411 34.33 -26.65 -6.36
C PRO A 411 33.07 -27.51 -6.11
N PRO A 412 32.74 -28.48 -6.97
CA PRO A 412 31.54 -29.29 -6.80
C PRO A 412 31.51 -30.01 -5.45
N TYR A 413 30.36 -29.98 -4.78
CA TYR A 413 30.16 -30.62 -3.47
C TYR A 413 28.80 -31.30 -3.40
N GLN A 414 28.68 -32.24 -2.46
CA GLN A 414 27.42 -32.91 -2.20
C GLN A 414 26.70 -32.30 -1.00
N THR A 415 25.38 -32.17 -1.09
CA THR A 415 24.53 -31.77 0.03
C THR A 415 23.17 -32.43 -0.05
N THR A 416 22.48 -32.55 1.08
CA THR A 416 21.15 -33.17 1.17
C THR A 416 20.12 -32.12 1.59
N VAL A 417 19.06 -31.98 0.80
CA VAL A 417 18.00 -30.99 1.02
C VAL A 417 16.64 -31.66 1.07
N LYS A 418 15.78 -31.17 1.97
CA LYS A 418 14.40 -31.64 2.10
C LYS A 418 13.46 -30.74 1.32
N GLN A 419 12.75 -31.29 0.34
CA GLN A 419 11.82 -30.54 -0.51
C GLN A 419 10.46 -31.22 -0.56
N VAL A 420 9.40 -30.42 -0.47
CA VAL A 420 8.05 -30.89 -0.79
C VAL A 420 7.91 -30.88 -2.30
N VAL A 421 7.64 -32.05 -2.88
CA VAL A 421 7.53 -32.22 -4.33
C VAL A 421 6.08 -32.47 -4.68
N ASN A 422 5.58 -31.77 -5.70
CA ASN A 422 4.24 -32.02 -6.20
C ASN A 422 4.17 -33.42 -6.80
N LEU A 423 3.06 -34.14 -6.59
CA LEU A 423 2.84 -35.47 -7.16
C LEU A 423 2.98 -35.50 -8.68
N VAL A 424 2.66 -34.39 -9.36
CA VAL A 424 2.81 -34.26 -10.83
C VAL A 424 4.27 -34.20 -11.26
N ASP A 425 5.15 -33.64 -10.42
CA ASP A 425 6.57 -33.44 -10.72
C ASP A 425 7.44 -34.62 -10.29
N LEU A 426 6.89 -35.56 -9.52
CA LEU A 426 7.60 -36.73 -9.00
C LEU A 426 8.35 -37.56 -10.07
N PRO A 427 7.82 -37.76 -11.30
CA PRO A 427 8.54 -38.45 -12.37
C PRO A 427 9.82 -37.71 -12.81
N ASN A 428 9.89 -36.39 -12.61
CA ASN A 428 11.03 -35.55 -13.01
C ASN A 428 12.09 -35.45 -11.90
N VAL A 429 11.80 -35.93 -10.69
CA VAL A 429 12.70 -35.93 -9.54
C VAL A 429 13.27 -37.33 -9.34
N GLN A 430 14.23 -37.69 -10.18
CA GLN A 430 14.91 -39.00 -10.19
C GLN A 430 16.43 -38.83 -10.14
N PRO A 431 17.18 -39.82 -9.63
CA PRO A 431 18.64 -39.83 -9.76
C PRO A 431 19.09 -39.60 -11.21
N GLY A 432 20.06 -38.70 -11.39
CA GLY A 432 20.56 -38.23 -12.68
C GLY A 432 19.91 -36.95 -13.20
N ALA A 433 18.71 -36.58 -12.73
CA ALA A 433 18.06 -35.35 -13.15
C ALA A 433 18.76 -34.11 -12.56
N SER A 434 18.69 -32.99 -13.29
CA SER A 434 19.32 -31.73 -12.90
C SER A 434 18.28 -30.70 -12.51
N LEU A 435 18.48 -30.04 -11.36
CA LEU A 435 17.60 -29.00 -10.85
C LEU A 435 18.32 -27.65 -10.85
N PRO A 436 17.67 -26.56 -11.32
CA PRO A 436 18.20 -25.23 -11.11
C PRO A 436 18.20 -24.91 -9.61
N LEU A 437 19.28 -24.30 -9.14
CA LEU A 437 19.38 -23.86 -7.75
C LEU A 437 20.15 -22.55 -7.64
N LYS A 438 20.04 -21.91 -6.47
CA LYS A 438 20.92 -20.83 -6.04
C LYS A 438 21.65 -21.26 -4.78
N VAL A 439 22.93 -20.91 -4.69
CA VAL A 439 23.80 -21.15 -3.52
C VAL A 439 24.03 -19.84 -2.80
N ASP A 440 23.99 -19.86 -1.47
CA ASP A 440 24.35 -18.70 -0.67
C ASP A 440 25.89 -18.52 -0.72
N PRO A 441 26.40 -17.33 -1.11
CA PRO A 441 27.83 -17.10 -1.23
C PRO A 441 28.57 -17.18 0.12
N ASP A 442 27.88 -16.88 1.22
CA ASP A 442 28.46 -16.87 2.57
C ASP A 442 28.30 -18.24 3.27
N ASP A 443 27.33 -19.06 2.83
CA ASP A 443 27.08 -20.41 3.35
C ASP A 443 26.72 -21.40 2.21
N PRO A 444 27.70 -22.09 1.60
CA PRO A 444 27.45 -23.00 0.49
C PRO A 444 26.48 -24.17 0.83
N GLN A 445 26.23 -24.47 2.10
CA GLN A 445 25.26 -25.50 2.47
C GLN A 445 23.80 -24.98 2.45
N ASP A 446 23.60 -23.67 2.48
CA ASP A 446 22.28 -23.06 2.32
C ASP A 446 21.97 -22.90 0.82
N ILE A 447 21.09 -23.76 0.30
CA ILE A 447 20.69 -23.77 -1.11
C ILE A 447 19.19 -23.53 -1.29
N LEU A 448 18.83 -22.87 -2.38
CA LEU A 448 17.44 -22.63 -2.80
C LEU A 448 17.19 -23.30 -4.15
N ILE A 449 16.32 -24.31 -4.18
CA ILE A 449 15.91 -24.97 -5.42
C ILE A 449 14.86 -24.09 -6.12
N GLY A 450 15.03 -23.95 -7.44
CA GLY A 450 14.23 -23.10 -8.32
C GLY A 450 12.87 -23.65 -8.70
#